data_AF-A0A7V3T7T3-F1
#
_entry.id   AF-A0A7V3T7T3-F1
#
_cell.length_a   1.000
_cell.length_b   1.000
_cell.length_c   1.000
_cell.angle_alpha   90.00
_cell.angle_beta   90.00
_cell.angle_gamma   90.00
#
_symmetry.space_group_name_H-M   'P 1'
#
loop_
_entity.id
_entity.type
_entity.pdbx_description
1 polymer ?
#
loop_
_entity_poly.entity_id
_entity_poly.type
_entity_poly.pdbx_seq_one_letter_code
_entity_poly.pdbx_strand_id
1 'polypeptide(L)'
;MNVTAMNFPSGSEALLRPGSCPDASGATAGLCQPESNAGPSALLPGPQLTARRQAGSEHGGGASSSLPQIQQGPARAARAEASEGHTLPGGPTARELWARYRAAGPGDASEEQLLTQYVPLVKNVVGRLAINLPPHIETEDLYSAGMIGLLQALRAYNPQTNTCFEAYARLRIRGAVIDELRRMDWAPRSVHLKARKVQQAMELLEQQYGRVATEEEMAEALDISVEEYRRWLDDIRPAAFVCLDAVHRDEDGEEASPHEVIYDPAQEEPSEAAVRAERARLIAECIQQLPPLHQKVLALYYFEGLRLREIAAASGLCESRICQIHTQAILTIRSYLAAREAAPANVVAV
;
A
#
# COMPACT_ATOMS: atom_id res chain seq x y z
N MET A 1 -37.09 -14.58 -15.46
CA MET A 1 -38.47 -14.94 -15.90
C MET A 1 -39.36 -13.72 -15.70
N ASN A 2 -40.17 -13.42 -16.70
CA ASN A 2 -40.95 -12.18 -16.92
C ASN A 2 -41.65 -11.62 -15.68
N VAL A 3 -41.46 -10.31 -15.43
CA VAL A 3 -42.30 -9.53 -14.52
C VAL A 3 -43.49 -9.01 -15.32
N THR A 4 -44.66 -9.54 -14.97
CA THR A 4 -45.97 -9.19 -15.49
C THR A 4 -46.29 -7.72 -15.24
N ALA A 5 -46.67 -7.03 -16.31
CA ALA A 5 -47.13 -5.64 -16.32
C ALA A 5 -48.40 -5.46 -15.46
N MET A 6 -48.36 -4.56 -14.48
CA MET A 6 -49.57 -4.02 -13.87
C MET A 6 -50.14 -2.92 -14.76
N ASN A 7 -51.24 -3.27 -15.44
CA ASN A 7 -52.02 -2.40 -16.31
C ASN A 7 -53.06 -1.66 -15.45
N PHE A 8 -53.06 -0.32 -15.44
CA PHE A 8 -54.09 0.51 -14.81
C PHE A 8 -54.95 1.18 -15.91
N PRO A 9 -56.28 1.27 -15.73
CA PRO A 9 -57.17 1.77 -16.76
C PRO A 9 -57.09 3.29 -16.88
N SER A 10 -56.87 3.75 -18.10
CA SER A 10 -57.05 5.12 -18.56
C SER A 10 -58.53 5.49 -18.57
N GLY A 11 -58.92 6.53 -17.82
CA GLY A 11 -60.28 7.07 -17.88
C GLY A 11 -60.53 8.32 -17.04
N SER A 12 -60.77 9.42 -17.76
CA SER A 12 -61.53 10.63 -17.40
C SER A 12 -60.75 11.90 -17.00
N GLU A 13 -60.68 12.79 -17.98
CA GLU A 13 -60.62 14.25 -17.83
C GLU A 13 -61.73 14.74 -16.89
N ALA A 14 -61.35 15.48 -15.85
CA ALA A 14 -62.20 16.46 -15.21
C ALA A 14 -61.35 17.62 -14.70
N LEU A 15 -61.39 18.72 -15.46
CA LEU A 15 -60.96 20.05 -15.06
C LEU A 15 -61.47 20.42 -13.67
N LEU A 16 -60.58 20.79 -12.74
CA LEU A 16 -60.94 21.64 -11.59
C LEU A 16 -59.73 22.51 -11.20
N ARG A 17 -60.03 23.80 -11.06
CA ARG A 17 -59.16 24.98 -10.94
C ARG A 17 -58.28 24.99 -9.66
N PRO A 18 -57.19 25.77 -9.63
CA PRO A 18 -56.39 25.95 -8.42
C PRO A 18 -57.21 26.65 -7.33
N GLY A 19 -57.46 25.93 -6.24
CA GLY A 19 -57.99 26.51 -5.01
C GLY A 19 -56.92 27.38 -4.34
N SER A 20 -57.22 28.66 -4.20
CA SER A 20 -56.49 29.63 -3.38
C SER A 20 -56.34 29.14 -1.94
N CYS A 21 -55.11 29.05 -1.43
CA CYS A 21 -54.84 28.87 -0.01
C CYS A 21 -55.12 30.19 0.74
N PRO A 22 -55.71 30.14 1.95
CA PRO A 22 -55.74 31.29 2.83
C PRO A 22 -54.39 31.46 3.54
N ASP A 23 -53.95 32.71 3.64
CA ASP A 23 -52.83 33.14 4.46
C ASP A 23 -53.05 32.74 5.93
N ALA A 24 -52.07 32.05 6.51
CA ALA A 24 -51.98 31.83 7.95
C ALA A 24 -50.64 32.37 8.45
N SER A 25 -50.66 33.66 8.77
CA SER A 25 -49.73 34.31 9.69
C SER A 25 -50.05 33.85 11.12
N GLY A 26 -49.05 33.28 11.81
CA GLY A 26 -49.01 33.26 13.28
C GLY A 26 -48.58 31.95 13.94
N ALA A 27 -47.32 31.93 14.40
CA ALA A 27 -46.76 31.14 15.51
C ALA A 27 -46.78 29.59 15.37
N THR A 28 -45.72 28.82 15.62
CA THR A 28 -44.56 28.95 16.51
C THR A 28 -43.32 28.29 15.89
N ALA A 29 -42.16 28.87 16.20
CA ALA A 29 -40.85 28.37 15.80
C ALA A 29 -40.55 26.99 16.41
N GLY A 30 -40.15 26.05 15.56
CA GLY A 30 -39.58 24.75 15.93
C GLY A 30 -38.55 24.38 14.87
N LEU A 31 -37.28 24.43 15.27
CA LEU A 31 -36.07 24.29 14.46
C LEU A 31 -36.08 23.10 13.48
N CYS A 32 -35.63 23.35 12.25
CA CYS A 32 -34.92 22.37 11.43
C CYS A 32 -34.03 23.13 10.44
N GLN A 33 -32.74 23.27 10.78
CA GLN A 33 -31.72 23.74 9.84
C GLN A 33 -31.31 22.60 8.91
N PRO A 34 -31.01 22.88 7.62
CA PRO A 34 -30.33 21.94 6.75
C PRO A 34 -28.80 22.12 6.90
N GLU A 35 -28.06 21.06 7.22
CA GLU A 35 -26.61 21.09 7.16
C GLU A 35 -26.14 21.14 5.69
N SER A 36 -25.60 22.29 5.32
CA SER A 36 -24.83 22.52 4.11
C SER A 36 -23.39 22.05 4.34
N ASN A 37 -22.98 21.00 3.64
CA ASN A 37 -21.59 20.57 3.61
C ASN A 37 -20.78 21.50 2.69
N ALA A 38 -20.03 22.42 3.30
CA ALA A 38 -19.04 23.27 2.64
C ALA A 38 -17.75 23.24 3.49
N GLY A 39 -16.74 22.52 3.01
CA GLY A 39 -15.40 22.54 3.61
C GLY A 39 -14.66 23.85 3.31
N PRO A 40 -13.63 24.21 4.09
CA PRO A 40 -12.65 25.20 3.66
C PRO A 40 -11.22 24.65 3.62
N SER A 41 -10.56 24.91 2.49
CA SER A 41 -9.10 25.12 2.38
C SER A 41 -8.73 26.50 2.91
N ALA A 42 -7.57 26.62 3.57
CA ALA A 42 -6.60 27.74 3.54
C ALA A 42 -5.68 27.67 4.80
N LEU A 43 -4.38 27.39 4.64
CA LEU A 43 -3.26 28.35 4.55
C LEU A 43 -2.84 29.02 5.90
N LEU A 44 -1.66 28.59 6.40
CA LEU A 44 -0.48 29.34 6.91
C LEU A 44 -0.68 30.57 7.83
N PRO A 45 0.22 30.87 8.83
CA PRO A 45 1.68 31.06 8.60
C PRO A 45 2.63 30.65 9.75
N GLY A 46 3.93 30.54 9.43
CA GLY A 46 5.02 30.29 10.39
C GLY A 46 5.55 31.55 11.08
N PRO A 47 6.55 31.41 11.97
CA PRO A 47 7.34 32.55 12.43
C PRO A 47 8.83 32.42 12.06
N GLN A 48 9.36 33.51 11.50
CA GLN A 48 10.77 33.88 11.41
C GLN A 48 11.17 34.62 12.70
N LEU A 49 12.30 34.29 13.34
CA LEU A 49 13.01 35.19 14.26
C LEU A 49 14.54 34.91 14.25
N THR A 50 15.22 35.72 13.45
CA THR A 50 16.48 36.48 13.67
C THR A 50 17.52 36.13 14.76
N ALA A 51 18.80 36.26 14.32
CA ALA A 51 20.04 36.65 15.02
C ALA A 51 20.66 35.61 15.99
N ARG A 52 21.97 35.32 15.96
CA ARG A 52 23.06 36.27 16.25
C ARG A 52 24.43 35.67 15.87
N ARG A 53 25.27 36.46 15.17
CA ARG A 53 26.73 36.27 15.08
C ARG A 53 27.35 36.41 16.47
N GLN A 54 28.30 35.55 16.81
CA GLN A 54 29.47 35.94 17.61
C GLN A 54 30.66 35.06 17.25
N ALA A 55 31.72 35.74 16.82
CA ALA A 55 33.07 35.22 16.72
C ALA A 55 33.69 35.19 18.12
N GLY A 56 34.51 34.17 18.38
CA GLY A 56 35.35 34.05 19.56
C GLY A 56 36.43 33.00 19.31
N SER A 57 37.61 33.50 18.93
CA SER A 57 38.92 32.83 19.07
C SER A 57 39.15 32.47 20.54
N GLU A 58 39.80 31.35 20.88
CA GLU A 58 41.25 31.27 21.22
C GLU A 58 41.60 29.78 21.47
N HIS A 59 42.63 29.24 20.78
CA HIS A 59 43.92 28.72 21.34
C HIS A 59 43.78 27.72 22.53
N GLY A 60 44.35 26.51 22.55
CA GLY A 60 45.35 25.82 21.71
C GLY A 60 45.74 24.48 22.36
N GLY A 61 46.64 23.73 21.68
CA GLY A 61 47.25 22.48 22.16
C GLY A 61 46.52 21.24 21.62
N GLY A 62 47.10 20.35 20.81
CA GLY A 62 48.49 19.93 20.72
C GLY A 62 48.53 18.42 20.95
N ALA A 63 48.19 17.63 19.94
CA ALA A 63 48.47 16.19 19.90
C ALA A 63 48.47 15.71 18.46
N SER A 64 49.66 15.66 17.90
CA SER A 64 50.00 15.06 16.63
C SER A 64 49.77 13.54 16.70
N SER A 65 48.82 13.01 15.94
CA SER A 65 48.76 11.58 15.61
C SER A 65 48.68 11.39 14.10
N SER A 66 49.88 11.43 13.54
CA SER A 66 50.36 10.73 12.34
C SER A 66 49.36 9.83 11.64
N LEU A 67 48.78 10.35 10.54
CA LEU A 67 48.30 9.52 9.44
C LEU A 67 49.47 8.67 8.92
N PRO A 68 49.33 7.35 8.74
CA PRO A 68 50.38 6.58 8.10
C PRO A 68 50.47 7.00 6.63
N GLN A 69 51.57 7.64 6.28
CA GLN A 69 52.00 7.87 4.91
C GLN A 69 52.05 6.51 4.21
N ILE A 70 51.16 6.33 3.24
CA ILE A 70 51.25 5.24 2.27
C ILE A 70 52.51 5.51 1.44
N GLN A 71 53.62 4.92 1.86
CA GLN A 71 54.86 4.90 1.08
C GLN A 71 54.57 4.20 -0.25
N GLN A 72 54.61 4.97 -1.33
CA GLN A 72 54.62 4.46 -2.69
C GLN A 72 56.01 3.84 -2.95
N GLY A 73 56.17 2.56 -2.63
CA GLY A 73 57.30 1.76 -3.07
C GLY A 73 57.14 1.35 -4.55
N PRO A 74 58.22 1.28 -5.35
CA PRO A 74 58.16 0.95 -6.77
C PRO A 74 58.03 -0.57 -6.94
N ALA A 75 56.84 -1.12 -6.69
CA ALA A 75 56.57 -2.55 -6.82
C ALA A 75 55.37 -2.87 -7.73
N ARG A 76 54.93 -1.91 -8.55
CA ARG A 76 53.77 -2.07 -9.45
C ARG A 76 54.10 -2.43 -10.90
N ALA A 77 55.37 -2.42 -11.30
CA ALA A 77 55.74 -2.79 -12.68
C ALA A 77 55.85 -4.32 -12.88
N ALA A 78 56.18 -5.11 -11.85
CA ALA A 78 56.47 -6.53 -12.00
C ALA A 78 55.26 -7.48 -11.82
N ARG A 79 54.05 -6.96 -11.53
CA ARG A 79 52.82 -7.78 -11.40
C ARG A 79 51.90 -7.72 -12.62
N ALA A 80 52.21 -6.87 -13.61
CA ALA A 80 51.44 -6.77 -14.84
C ALA A 80 51.63 -8.00 -15.77
N GLU A 81 52.72 -8.75 -15.59
CA GLU A 81 53.04 -9.92 -16.43
C GLU A 81 52.46 -11.25 -15.89
N ALA A 82 51.93 -11.26 -14.66
CA ALA A 82 51.47 -12.49 -14.00
C ALA A 82 49.99 -12.85 -14.25
N SER A 83 49.24 -12.04 -15.00
CA SER A 83 47.83 -12.35 -15.35
C SER A 83 47.65 -12.97 -16.74
N GLU A 84 48.73 -13.35 -17.43
CA GLU A 84 48.66 -13.99 -18.77
C GLU A 84 48.42 -15.51 -18.72
N GLY A 85 48.09 -16.08 -17.56
CA GLY A 85 48.04 -17.54 -17.34
C GLY A 85 46.67 -18.11 -16.95
N HIS A 86 45.62 -17.86 -17.73
CA HIS A 86 44.44 -18.73 -17.69
C HIS A 86 44.00 -19.08 -19.13
N THR A 87 44.84 -19.90 -19.77
CA THR A 87 44.66 -20.35 -21.15
C THR A 87 44.03 -21.75 -21.13
N LEU A 88 42.79 -21.87 -21.60
CA LEU A 88 42.29 -23.15 -22.11
C LEU A 88 43.08 -23.49 -23.39
N PRO A 89 43.49 -24.75 -23.61
CA PRO A 89 44.40 -25.09 -24.70
C PRO A 89 43.73 -24.84 -26.06
N GLY A 90 44.30 -23.93 -26.87
CA GLY A 90 43.96 -23.74 -28.28
C GLY A 90 43.10 -22.52 -28.66
N GLY A 91 42.80 -21.61 -27.72
CA GLY A 91 42.05 -20.36 -28.02
C GLY A 91 42.95 -19.15 -28.35
N PRO A 92 42.42 -18.13 -29.07
CA PRO A 92 43.11 -16.85 -29.26
C PRO A 92 43.44 -16.17 -27.92
N THR A 93 44.58 -15.47 -27.86
CA THR A 93 45.06 -14.82 -26.65
C THR A 93 44.07 -13.74 -26.20
N ALA A 94 43.90 -13.51 -24.89
CA ALA A 94 42.95 -12.49 -24.39
C ALA A 94 43.16 -11.12 -25.06
N ARG A 95 44.41 -10.73 -25.31
CA ARG A 95 44.78 -9.49 -26.02
C ARG A 95 44.30 -9.45 -27.48
N GLU A 96 44.29 -10.59 -28.16
CA GLU A 96 43.83 -10.72 -29.54
C GLU A 96 42.30 -10.67 -29.62
N LEU A 97 41.62 -11.29 -28.66
CA LEU A 97 40.16 -11.21 -28.52
C LEU A 97 39.69 -9.76 -28.29
N TRP A 98 40.37 -9.02 -27.41
CA TRP A 98 40.08 -7.59 -27.20
C TRP A 98 40.37 -6.73 -28.44
N ALA A 99 41.36 -7.09 -29.25
CA ALA A 99 41.63 -6.39 -30.51
C ALA A 99 40.53 -6.65 -31.56
N ARG A 100 40.07 -7.91 -31.69
CA ARG A 100 38.97 -8.30 -32.58
C ARG A 100 37.65 -7.66 -32.17
N TYR A 101 37.32 -7.68 -30.88
CA TYR A 101 36.10 -7.06 -30.36
C TYR A 101 36.04 -5.55 -30.66
N ARG A 102 37.15 -4.81 -30.50
CA ARG A 102 37.17 -3.37 -30.83
C ARG A 102 37.03 -3.08 -32.32
N ALA A 103 37.45 -4.01 -33.19
CA ALA A 103 37.32 -3.86 -34.63
C ALA A 103 35.89 -4.17 -35.12
N ALA A 104 35.20 -5.13 -34.48
CA ALA A 104 33.89 -5.61 -34.89
C ALA A 104 32.71 -4.91 -34.22
N GLY A 105 32.87 -4.44 -32.97
CA GLY A 105 31.81 -3.78 -32.20
C GLY A 105 30.90 -4.74 -31.40
N PRO A 106 29.87 -4.20 -30.71
CA PRO A 106 28.96 -5.00 -29.87
C PRO A 106 28.07 -5.93 -30.71
N GLY A 107 27.87 -7.17 -30.25
CA GLY A 107 27.09 -8.21 -30.95
C GLY A 107 27.86 -9.16 -31.85
N ASP A 108 29.20 -9.05 -31.93
CA ASP A 108 30.04 -9.98 -32.69
C ASP A 108 30.40 -11.25 -31.89
N ALA A 109 30.81 -12.32 -32.58
CA ALA A 109 31.27 -13.58 -31.97
C ALA A 109 32.44 -13.37 -30.97
N SER A 110 33.21 -12.29 -31.15
CA SER A 110 34.26 -11.88 -30.22
C SER A 110 33.71 -11.45 -28.84
N GLU A 111 32.50 -10.87 -28.78
CA GLU A 111 31.81 -10.49 -27.52
C GLU A 111 31.42 -11.74 -26.73
N GLU A 112 30.85 -12.72 -27.41
CA GLU A 112 30.43 -14.00 -26.82
C GLU A 112 31.63 -14.80 -26.28
N GLN A 113 32.74 -14.83 -27.02
CA GLN A 113 33.98 -15.50 -26.59
C GLN A 113 34.58 -14.86 -25.35
N LEU A 114 34.63 -13.52 -25.29
CA LEU A 114 35.09 -12.81 -24.10
C LEU A 114 34.14 -13.01 -22.92
N LEU A 115 32.82 -12.95 -23.15
CA LEU A 115 31.83 -13.19 -22.11
C LEU A 115 32.03 -14.58 -21.49
N THR A 116 32.11 -15.63 -22.34
CA THR A 116 32.33 -17.02 -21.94
C THR A 116 33.58 -17.20 -21.09
N GLN A 117 34.68 -16.53 -21.45
CA GLN A 117 35.93 -16.57 -20.68
C GLN A 117 35.76 -16.01 -19.26
N TYR A 118 34.98 -14.95 -19.08
CA TYR A 118 34.82 -14.26 -17.80
C TYR A 118 33.57 -14.66 -17.00
N VAL A 119 32.72 -15.56 -17.51
CA VAL A 119 31.57 -16.13 -16.76
C VAL A 119 31.96 -16.67 -15.37
N PRO A 120 33.06 -17.43 -15.19
CA PRO A 120 33.44 -17.95 -13.88
C PRO A 120 33.69 -16.85 -12.83
N LEU A 121 34.03 -15.62 -13.26
CA LEU A 121 34.20 -14.48 -12.37
C LEU A 121 32.87 -14.08 -11.73
N VAL A 122 31.76 -14.13 -12.48
CA VAL A 122 30.42 -13.82 -11.97
C VAL A 122 30.02 -14.82 -10.89
N LYS A 123 30.22 -16.13 -11.14
CA LYS A 123 29.93 -17.18 -10.15
C LYS A 123 30.67 -16.95 -8.83
N ASN A 124 31.95 -16.57 -8.90
CA ASN A 124 32.75 -16.28 -7.72
C ASN A 124 32.27 -15.04 -6.94
N VAL A 125 31.86 -13.98 -7.64
CA VAL A 125 31.37 -12.75 -6.99
C VAL A 125 30.00 -12.98 -6.35
N VAL A 126 29.07 -13.60 -7.08
CA VAL A 126 27.72 -13.92 -6.59
C VAL A 126 27.79 -14.90 -5.43
N GLY A 127 28.61 -15.95 -5.53
CA GLY A 127 28.77 -16.94 -4.46
C GLY A 127 29.28 -16.33 -3.15
N ARG A 128 30.14 -15.30 -3.20
CA ARG A 128 30.59 -14.59 -1.98
C ARG A 128 29.52 -13.68 -1.39
N LEU A 129 28.67 -13.09 -2.23
CA LEU A 129 27.57 -12.24 -1.76
C LEU A 129 26.49 -13.10 -1.11
N ALA A 130 26.11 -14.20 -1.76
CA ALA A 130 25.06 -15.11 -1.31
C ALA A 130 25.26 -15.68 0.10
N ILE A 131 26.50 -15.75 0.61
CA ILE A 131 26.81 -16.20 1.98
C ILE A 131 26.08 -15.37 3.04
N ASN A 132 25.84 -14.08 2.78
CA ASN A 132 25.26 -13.15 3.75
C ASN A 132 23.80 -12.78 3.44
N LEU A 133 23.15 -13.50 2.51
CA LEU A 133 21.79 -13.18 2.06
C LEU A 133 20.74 -14.07 2.72
N PRO A 134 19.52 -13.55 2.96
CA PRO A 134 18.38 -14.35 3.39
C PRO A 134 18.02 -15.49 2.42
N PRO A 135 17.40 -16.58 2.89
CA PRO A 135 17.08 -17.76 2.07
C PRO A 135 15.98 -17.52 1.03
N HIS A 136 15.25 -16.40 1.09
CA HIS A 136 14.20 -16.06 0.11
C HIS A 136 14.76 -15.46 -1.19
N ILE A 137 16.08 -15.21 -1.28
CA ILE A 137 16.71 -14.64 -2.46
C ILE A 137 17.33 -15.75 -3.30
N GLU A 138 16.86 -15.90 -4.53
CA GLU A 138 17.35 -16.93 -5.44
C GLU A 138 18.73 -16.55 -6.02
N THR A 139 19.68 -17.49 -5.92
CA THR A 139 21.03 -17.27 -6.45
C THR A 139 21.08 -17.15 -7.98
N GLU A 140 20.08 -17.70 -8.68
CA GLU A 140 19.96 -17.63 -10.14
C GLU A 140 19.65 -16.20 -10.63
N ASP A 141 18.82 -15.47 -9.89
CA ASP A 141 18.50 -14.07 -10.21
C ASP A 141 19.73 -13.17 -10.04
N LEU A 142 20.49 -13.38 -8.96
CA LEU A 142 21.75 -12.66 -8.72
C LEU A 142 22.80 -12.99 -9.79
N TYR A 143 22.82 -14.23 -10.25
CA TYR A 143 23.67 -14.64 -11.35
C TYR A 143 23.30 -13.92 -12.64
N SER A 144 22.01 -13.83 -12.96
CA SER A 144 21.49 -13.11 -14.13
C SER A 144 21.84 -11.61 -14.08
N ALA A 145 21.66 -10.95 -12.93
CA ALA A 145 22.08 -9.56 -12.74
C ALA A 145 23.59 -9.36 -12.85
N GLY A 146 24.38 -10.30 -12.29
CA GLY A 146 25.83 -10.31 -12.41
C GLY A 146 26.32 -10.45 -13.86
N MET A 147 25.63 -11.26 -14.66
CA MET A 147 25.89 -11.42 -16.10
C MET A 147 25.63 -10.14 -16.88
N ILE A 148 24.54 -9.42 -16.58
CA ILE A 148 24.25 -8.10 -17.17
C ILE A 148 25.36 -7.10 -16.77
N GLY A 149 25.80 -7.11 -15.51
CA GLY A 149 26.90 -6.28 -15.03
C GLY A 149 28.23 -6.58 -15.73
N LEU A 150 28.53 -7.85 -16.01
CA LEU A 150 29.71 -8.26 -16.78
C LEU A 150 29.63 -7.76 -18.23
N LEU A 151 28.49 -7.91 -18.89
CA LEU A 151 28.29 -7.44 -20.27
C LEU A 151 28.46 -5.92 -20.37
N GLN A 152 27.91 -5.16 -19.41
CA GLN A 152 28.10 -3.71 -19.33
C GLN A 152 29.57 -3.35 -19.08
N ALA A 153 30.25 -4.09 -18.21
CA ALA A 153 31.67 -3.87 -17.94
C ALA A 153 32.52 -4.14 -19.18
N LEU A 154 32.19 -5.19 -19.94
CA LEU A 154 32.87 -5.53 -21.18
C LEU A 154 32.77 -4.40 -22.22
N ARG A 155 31.56 -3.87 -22.42
CA ARG A 155 31.29 -2.78 -23.36
C ARG A 155 31.93 -1.45 -22.97
N ALA A 156 32.05 -1.17 -21.67
CA ALA A 156 32.58 0.09 -21.16
C ALA A 156 34.09 0.09 -20.88
N TYR A 157 34.73 -1.08 -20.92
CA TYR A 157 36.14 -1.20 -20.55
C TYR A 157 37.07 -0.64 -21.63
N ASN A 158 38.03 0.18 -21.21
CA ASN A 158 39.08 0.70 -22.08
C ASN A 158 40.43 0.05 -21.76
N PRO A 159 40.99 -0.82 -22.63
CA PRO A 159 42.27 -1.48 -22.40
C PRO A 159 43.49 -0.55 -22.34
N GLN A 160 43.34 0.73 -22.70
CA GLN A 160 44.41 1.72 -22.53
C GLN A 160 44.53 2.22 -21.08
N THR A 161 43.51 1.95 -20.25
CA THR A 161 43.63 2.13 -18.81
C THR A 161 44.49 1.00 -18.26
N ASN A 162 45.54 1.33 -17.52
CA ASN A 162 46.55 0.37 -17.04
C ASN A 162 46.05 -0.53 -15.88
N THR A 163 44.78 -0.92 -15.94
CA THR A 163 44.06 -1.71 -14.92
C THR A 163 43.59 -3.02 -15.54
N CYS A 164 43.83 -4.15 -14.88
CA CYS A 164 43.33 -5.45 -15.36
C CYS A 164 41.79 -5.46 -15.45
N PHE A 165 41.27 -6.01 -16.56
CA PHE A 165 39.83 -6.14 -16.80
C PHE A 165 39.12 -6.87 -15.64
N GLU A 166 39.73 -7.92 -15.07
CA GLU A 166 39.12 -8.68 -13.97
C GLU A 166 38.86 -7.82 -12.73
N ALA A 167 39.78 -6.92 -12.40
CA ALA A 167 39.64 -6.02 -11.26
C ALA A 167 38.51 -5.00 -11.49
N TYR A 168 38.40 -4.48 -12.72
CA TYR A 168 37.32 -3.57 -13.14
C TYR A 168 35.96 -4.28 -13.17
N ALA A 169 35.87 -5.43 -13.83
CA ALA A 169 34.67 -6.24 -13.95
C ALA A 169 34.14 -6.67 -12.58
N ARG A 170 35.01 -7.06 -11.65
CA ARG A 170 34.62 -7.42 -10.27
C ARG A 170 33.85 -6.30 -9.56
N LEU A 171 34.25 -5.05 -9.72
CA LEU A 171 33.55 -3.91 -9.11
C LEU A 171 32.17 -3.67 -9.76
N ARG A 172 32.08 -3.81 -11.08
CA ARG A 172 30.85 -3.61 -11.86
C ARG A 172 29.82 -4.72 -11.64
N ILE A 173 30.25 -5.98 -11.65
CA ILE A 173 29.41 -7.15 -11.35
C ILE A 173 28.84 -7.01 -9.94
N ARG A 174 29.68 -6.70 -8.95
CA ARG A 174 29.22 -6.48 -7.57
C ARG A 174 28.20 -5.35 -7.47
N GLY A 175 28.41 -4.25 -8.20
CA GLY A 175 27.47 -3.13 -8.26
C GLY A 175 26.12 -3.57 -8.83
N ALA A 176 26.12 -4.27 -9.96
CA ALA A 176 24.90 -4.76 -10.61
C ALA A 176 24.09 -5.71 -9.71
N VAL A 177 24.76 -6.62 -9.00
CA VAL A 177 24.09 -7.54 -8.06
C VAL A 177 23.49 -6.77 -6.87
N ILE A 178 24.22 -5.78 -6.32
CA ILE A 178 23.70 -4.93 -5.23
C ILE A 178 22.50 -4.09 -5.69
N ASP A 179 22.53 -3.59 -6.92
CA ASP A 179 21.43 -2.82 -7.48
C ASP A 179 20.20 -3.70 -7.75
N GLU A 180 20.39 -4.96 -8.17
CA GLU A 180 19.30 -5.93 -8.29
C GLU A 180 18.70 -6.30 -6.93
N LEU A 181 19.53 -6.51 -5.91
CA LEU A 181 19.06 -6.72 -4.53
C LEU A 181 18.20 -5.56 -4.03
N ARG A 182 18.57 -4.32 -4.37
CA ARG A 182 17.77 -3.13 -4.05
C ARG A 182 16.46 -3.06 -4.85
N ARG A 183 16.42 -3.67 -6.04
CA ARG A 183 15.21 -3.74 -6.87
C ARG A 183 14.24 -4.79 -6.31
N MET A 184 14.77 -5.88 -5.78
CA MET A 184 14.04 -6.95 -5.13
C MET A 184 13.59 -6.60 -3.71
N ASP A 185 14.29 -5.68 -3.02
CA ASP A 185 13.90 -5.20 -1.70
C ASP A 185 12.48 -4.61 -1.75
N TRP A 186 11.57 -5.23 -1.00
CA TRP A 186 10.16 -4.82 -0.90
C TRP A 186 9.98 -3.44 -0.25
N ALA A 187 11.01 -2.98 0.48
CA ALA A 187 10.93 -1.83 1.37
C ALA A 187 11.56 -0.56 0.75
N PRO A 188 10.85 0.58 0.74
CA PRO A 188 11.41 1.87 0.33
C PRO A 188 12.65 2.26 1.14
N ARG A 189 13.53 3.10 0.56
CA ARG A 189 14.74 3.60 1.26
C ARG A 189 14.45 4.25 2.62
N SER A 190 13.28 4.89 2.78
CA SER A 190 12.83 5.46 4.05
C SER A 190 12.66 4.40 5.13
N VAL A 191 12.11 3.23 4.78
CA VAL A 191 11.91 2.10 5.70
C VAL A 191 13.27 1.51 6.13
N HIS A 192 14.21 1.33 5.20
CA HIS A 192 15.57 0.89 5.57
C HIS A 192 16.30 1.88 6.49
N LEU A 193 16.09 3.18 6.30
CA LEU A 193 16.66 4.20 7.18
C LEU A 193 16.08 4.10 8.60
N LYS A 194 14.75 3.93 8.71
CA LYS A 194 14.06 3.70 9.99
C LYS A 194 14.58 2.43 10.66
N ALA A 195 14.66 1.31 9.93
CA ALA A 195 15.17 0.03 10.44
C ALA A 195 16.59 0.16 11.03
N ARG A 196 17.49 0.83 10.31
CA ARG A 196 18.86 1.07 10.81
C ARG A 196 18.90 1.93 12.07
N LYS A 197 18.07 2.98 12.14
CA LYS A 197 17.99 3.83 13.34
C LYS A 197 17.49 3.04 14.55
N VAL A 198 16.42 2.26 14.37
CA VAL A 198 15.86 1.40 15.42
C VAL A 198 16.92 0.39 15.89
N GLN A 199 17.60 -0.28 14.96
CA GLN A 199 18.64 -1.25 15.33
C GLN A 199 19.83 -0.62 16.05
N GLN A 200 20.29 0.55 15.62
CA GLN A 200 21.36 1.28 16.31
C GLN A 200 20.96 1.70 17.72
N ALA A 201 19.74 2.21 17.90
CA ALA A 201 19.22 2.57 19.22
C ALA A 201 19.11 1.34 20.13
N MET A 202 18.62 0.23 19.59
CA MET A 202 18.51 -1.05 20.32
C MET A 202 19.87 -1.54 20.79
N GLU A 203 20.88 -1.58 19.90
CA GLU A 203 22.24 -2.01 20.25
C GLU A 203 22.88 -1.12 21.33
N LEU A 204 22.67 0.20 21.27
CA LEU A 204 23.20 1.14 22.26
C LEU A 204 22.54 0.96 23.64
N LEU A 205 21.21 0.83 23.67
CA LEU A 205 20.46 0.68 24.92
C LEU A 205 20.69 -0.69 25.57
N GLU A 206 20.79 -1.75 24.76
CA GLU A 206 21.14 -3.09 25.26
C GLU A 206 22.55 -3.11 25.88
N GLN A 207 23.51 -2.42 25.27
CA GLN A 207 24.85 -2.27 25.84
C GLN A 207 24.85 -1.46 27.14
N GLN A 208 24.00 -0.43 27.24
CA GLN A 208 23.94 0.45 28.40
C GLN A 208 23.22 -0.19 29.60
N TYR A 209 22.11 -0.91 29.35
CA TYR A 209 21.26 -1.46 30.40
C TYR A 209 21.55 -2.94 30.70
N GLY A 210 22.23 -3.65 29.82
CA GLY A 210 22.48 -5.09 29.96
C GLY A 210 21.22 -5.94 29.86
N ARG A 211 20.14 -5.39 29.29
CA ARG A 211 18.84 -6.03 29.04
C ARG A 211 18.21 -5.46 27.77
N VAL A 212 17.18 -6.13 27.26
CA VAL A 212 16.36 -5.61 26.15
C VAL A 212 15.67 -4.31 26.58
N ALA A 213 15.70 -3.31 25.69
CA ALA A 213 15.07 -2.00 25.88
C ALA A 213 13.54 -2.08 25.76
N THR A 214 12.81 -1.29 26.56
CA THR A 214 11.34 -1.21 26.44
C THR A 214 10.92 -0.30 25.27
N GLU A 215 9.65 -0.38 24.85
CA GLU A 215 9.13 0.49 23.78
C GLU A 215 9.25 1.99 24.12
N GLU A 216 9.07 2.34 25.38
CA GLU A 216 9.19 3.71 25.88
C GLU A 216 10.64 4.21 25.84
N GLU A 217 11.60 3.37 26.27
CA GLU A 217 13.03 3.67 26.23
C GLU A 217 13.52 3.83 24.78
N MET A 218 13.00 3.00 23.86
CA MET A 218 13.28 3.10 22.43
C MET A 218 12.71 4.37 21.80
N ALA A 219 11.48 4.74 22.16
CA ALA A 219 10.84 5.95 21.67
C ALA A 219 11.58 7.22 22.15
N GLU A 220 12.03 7.23 23.41
CA GLU A 220 12.84 8.32 23.98
C GLU A 220 14.20 8.43 23.29
N ALA A 221 14.92 7.32 23.09
CA ALA A 221 16.21 7.32 22.42
C ALA A 221 16.15 7.76 20.94
N LEU A 222 15.00 7.57 20.29
CA LEU A 222 14.75 7.94 18.91
C LEU A 222 14.11 9.32 18.73
N ASP A 223 13.76 10.00 19.83
CA ASP A 223 13.06 11.30 19.87
C ASP A 223 11.71 11.27 19.11
N ILE A 224 10.92 10.21 19.32
CA ILE A 224 9.60 10.00 18.70
C ILE A 224 8.56 9.56 19.74
N SER A 225 7.28 9.60 19.37
CA SER A 225 6.22 9.06 20.23
C SER A 225 6.17 7.52 20.17
N VAL A 226 5.61 6.88 21.20
CA VAL A 226 5.44 5.41 21.24
C VAL A 226 4.56 4.92 20.09
N GLU A 227 3.51 5.67 19.72
CA GLU A 227 2.63 5.36 18.59
C GLU A 227 3.35 5.52 17.24
N GLU A 228 4.29 6.45 17.13
CA GLU A 228 5.13 6.57 15.95
C GLU A 228 6.16 5.45 15.87
N TYR A 229 6.75 5.06 17.00
CA TYR A 229 7.64 3.91 17.08
C TYR A 229 6.93 2.61 16.66
N ARG A 230 5.71 2.36 17.14
CA ARG A 230 4.90 1.20 16.70
C ARG A 230 4.62 1.20 15.20
N ARG A 231 4.27 2.37 14.64
CA ARG A 231 4.11 2.51 13.18
C ARG A 231 5.41 2.24 12.43
N TRP A 232 6.56 2.64 12.97
CA TRP A 232 7.85 2.30 12.36
C TRP A 232 8.10 0.79 12.42
N LEU A 233 7.77 0.12 13.52
CA LEU A 233 7.88 -1.34 13.61
C LEU A 233 6.98 -2.04 12.58
N ASP A 234 5.75 -1.56 12.39
CA ASP A 234 4.83 -2.09 11.37
C ASP A 234 5.36 -1.86 9.95
N ASP A 235 5.91 -0.68 9.65
CA ASP A 235 6.55 -0.37 8.36
C ASP A 235 7.78 -1.25 8.08
N ILE A 236 8.57 -1.53 9.12
CA ILE A 236 9.82 -2.31 9.03
C ILE A 236 9.51 -3.81 8.89
N ARG A 237 8.41 -4.28 9.49
CA ARG A 237 8.03 -5.68 9.47
C ARG A 237 7.86 -6.14 8.03
N PRO A 238 8.67 -7.10 7.54
CA PRO A 238 8.51 -7.59 6.18
C PRO A 238 7.12 -8.16 5.99
N ALA A 239 6.54 -7.94 4.81
CA ALA A 239 5.37 -8.68 4.38
C ALA A 239 5.74 -10.18 4.38
N ALA A 240 5.36 -10.88 5.44
CA ALA A 240 5.51 -12.33 5.52
C ALA A 240 4.40 -12.94 4.67
N PHE A 241 4.79 -13.54 3.54
CA PHE A 241 3.85 -14.35 2.77
C PHE A 241 3.61 -15.65 3.54
N VAL A 242 2.39 -15.81 4.03
CA VAL A 242 1.93 -17.06 4.64
C VAL A 242 1.21 -17.85 3.56
N CYS A 243 1.58 -19.12 3.39
CA CYS A 243 0.86 -20.00 2.49
C CYS A 243 -0.49 -20.36 3.12
N LEU A 244 -1.58 -20.05 2.41
CA LEU A 244 -2.94 -20.35 2.87
C LEU A 244 -3.26 -21.86 2.89
N ASP A 245 -2.51 -22.65 2.12
CA ASP A 245 -2.60 -24.11 2.05
C ASP A 245 -1.62 -24.82 2.98
N ALA A 246 -0.81 -24.07 3.75
CA ALA A 246 0.08 -24.70 4.71
C ALA A 246 -0.75 -25.35 5.82
N VAL A 247 -0.63 -26.67 5.95
CA VAL A 247 -1.28 -27.43 7.01
C VAL A 247 -0.54 -27.13 8.31
N HIS A 248 -1.22 -26.45 9.22
CA HIS A 248 -0.73 -26.24 10.57
C HIS A 248 -1.42 -27.24 11.48
N ARG A 249 -0.66 -27.87 12.37
CA ARG A 249 -1.22 -28.72 13.42
C ARG A 249 -1.52 -27.82 14.61
N ASP A 250 -2.79 -27.62 14.89
CA ASP A 250 -3.21 -26.89 16.08
C ASP A 250 -2.95 -27.73 17.34
N GLU A 251 -2.99 -27.08 18.51
CA GLU A 251 -2.68 -27.71 19.81
C GLU A 251 -3.59 -28.92 20.13
N ASP A 252 -4.78 -28.96 19.53
CA ASP A 252 -5.76 -30.05 19.64
C ASP A 252 -5.53 -31.21 18.64
N GLY A 253 -4.48 -31.13 17.82
CA GLY A 253 -4.11 -32.18 16.86
C GLY A 253 -4.91 -32.18 15.56
N GLU A 254 -5.79 -31.20 15.37
CA GLU A 254 -6.48 -30.97 14.10
C GLU A 254 -5.53 -30.28 13.10
N GLU A 255 -5.53 -30.79 11.88
CA GLU A 255 -4.74 -30.26 10.76
C GLU A 255 -5.65 -29.35 9.96
N ALA A 256 -5.54 -28.04 10.21
CA ALA A 256 -6.30 -27.03 9.50
C ALA A 256 -5.36 -26.12 8.72
N SER A 257 -5.77 -25.79 7.50
CA SER A 257 -5.09 -24.80 6.69
C SER A 257 -5.65 -23.40 7.01
N PRO A 258 -4.85 -22.32 6.93
CA PRO A 258 -5.35 -20.97 7.17
C PRO A 258 -6.56 -20.59 6.29
N HIS A 259 -6.69 -21.15 5.08
CA HIS A 259 -7.85 -20.87 4.22
C HIS A 259 -9.18 -21.39 4.78
N GLU A 260 -9.17 -22.42 5.63
CA GLU A 260 -10.38 -22.97 6.26
C GLU A 260 -10.85 -22.14 7.46
N VAL A 261 -9.93 -21.42 8.10
CA VAL A 261 -10.18 -20.67 9.35
C VAL A 261 -10.46 -19.19 9.09
N ILE A 262 -9.91 -18.62 8.01
CA ILE A 262 -10.07 -17.19 7.71
C ILE A 262 -11.52 -16.88 7.32
N TYR A 263 -12.18 -16.07 8.15
CA TYR A 263 -13.52 -15.55 7.90
C TYR A 263 -13.52 -14.47 6.80
N ASP A 264 -14.48 -14.55 5.88
CA ASP A 264 -14.75 -13.51 4.89
C ASP A 264 -15.76 -12.48 5.44
N PRO A 265 -15.32 -11.25 5.77
CA PRO A 265 -16.20 -10.21 6.30
C PRO A 265 -17.18 -9.64 5.27
N ALA A 266 -17.03 -9.96 3.99
CA ALA A 266 -17.96 -9.55 2.94
C ALA A 266 -19.15 -10.51 2.80
N GLN A 267 -19.07 -11.73 3.36
CA GLN A 267 -20.19 -12.67 3.35
C GLN A 267 -21.23 -12.26 4.39
N GLU A 268 -22.45 -12.05 3.91
CA GLU A 268 -23.60 -11.87 4.79
C GLU A 268 -23.97 -13.20 5.45
N GLU A 269 -24.24 -13.17 6.75
CA GLU A 269 -24.70 -14.33 7.49
C GLU A 269 -26.12 -14.73 7.06
N PRO A 270 -26.45 -16.03 6.90
CA PRO A 270 -27.81 -16.44 6.52
C PRO A 270 -28.91 -15.93 7.45
N SER A 271 -28.59 -15.75 8.74
CA SER A 271 -29.48 -15.16 9.74
C SER A 271 -29.78 -13.69 9.44
N GLU A 272 -28.77 -12.89 9.11
CA GLU A 272 -28.91 -11.50 8.69
C GLU A 272 -29.72 -11.37 7.40
N ALA A 273 -29.45 -12.25 6.42
CA ALA A 273 -30.20 -12.29 5.16
C ALA A 273 -31.69 -12.58 5.40
N ALA A 274 -32.00 -13.53 6.29
CA ALA A 274 -33.37 -13.85 6.67
C ALA A 274 -34.07 -12.68 7.38
N VAL A 275 -33.39 -12.03 8.33
CA VAL A 275 -33.90 -10.83 9.02
C VAL A 275 -34.18 -9.70 8.03
N ARG A 276 -33.28 -9.49 7.07
CA ARG A 276 -33.46 -8.47 6.01
C ARG A 276 -34.66 -8.79 5.13
N ALA A 277 -34.81 -10.04 4.70
CA ALA A 277 -35.92 -10.48 3.88
C ALA A 277 -37.28 -10.30 4.59
N GLU A 278 -37.35 -10.66 5.87
CA GLU A 278 -38.57 -10.49 6.67
C GLU A 278 -38.87 -9.00 6.88
N ARG A 279 -37.87 -8.18 7.22
CA ARG A 279 -38.05 -6.71 7.32
C ARG A 279 -38.57 -6.11 6.03
N ALA A 280 -38.02 -6.50 4.88
CA ALA A 280 -38.47 -6.02 3.58
C ALA A 280 -39.94 -6.41 3.32
N ARG A 281 -40.34 -7.64 3.68
CA ARG A 281 -41.72 -8.10 3.59
C ARG A 281 -42.65 -7.27 4.48
N LEU A 282 -42.29 -7.05 5.74
CA LEU A 282 -43.09 -6.25 6.68
C LEU A 282 -43.27 -4.81 6.20
N ILE A 283 -42.22 -4.20 5.65
CA ILE A 283 -42.28 -2.86 5.05
C ILE A 283 -43.25 -2.86 3.87
N ALA A 284 -43.17 -3.86 2.98
CA ALA A 284 -44.07 -3.96 1.83
C ALA A 284 -45.55 -4.12 2.26
N GLU A 285 -45.82 -4.95 3.26
CA GLU A 285 -47.17 -5.10 3.83
C GLU A 285 -47.70 -3.78 4.42
N CYS A 286 -46.85 -3.03 5.13
CA CYS A 286 -47.22 -1.72 5.67
C CYS A 286 -47.49 -0.69 4.57
N ILE A 287 -46.65 -0.64 3.53
CA ILE A 287 -46.81 0.29 2.41
C ILE A 287 -48.16 0.08 1.71
N GLN A 288 -48.60 -1.17 1.53
CA GLN A 288 -49.90 -1.47 0.91
C GLN A 288 -51.10 -0.93 1.72
N GLN A 289 -50.95 -0.75 3.03
CA GLN A 289 -52.00 -0.24 3.93
C GLN A 289 -51.97 1.29 4.04
N LEU A 290 -50.91 1.96 3.58
CA LEU A 290 -50.83 3.42 3.62
C LEU A 290 -51.85 4.05 2.67
N PRO A 291 -52.29 5.30 2.91
CA PRO A 291 -53.14 6.01 1.96
C PRO A 291 -52.46 6.13 0.58
N PRO A 292 -53.22 6.10 -0.53
CA PRO A 292 -52.66 6.04 -1.88
C PRO A 292 -51.71 7.20 -2.20
N LEU A 293 -51.96 8.39 -1.63
CA LEU A 293 -51.08 9.54 -1.75
C LEU A 293 -49.72 9.32 -1.08
N HIS A 294 -49.67 8.66 0.08
CA HIS A 294 -48.42 8.38 0.79
C HIS A 294 -47.59 7.32 0.05
N GLN A 295 -48.25 6.27 -0.47
CA GLN A 295 -47.60 5.26 -1.31
C GLN A 295 -46.96 5.89 -2.54
N LYS A 296 -47.68 6.78 -3.24
CA LYS A 296 -47.18 7.47 -4.43
C LYS A 296 -45.97 8.36 -4.11
N VAL A 297 -45.99 9.10 -2.99
CA VAL A 297 -44.86 9.94 -2.57
C VAL A 297 -43.62 9.09 -2.27
N LEU A 298 -43.77 7.96 -1.56
CA LEU A 298 -42.66 7.05 -1.28
C LEU A 298 -42.11 6.41 -2.55
N ALA A 299 -42.98 6.00 -3.48
CA ALA A 299 -42.59 5.41 -4.76
C ALA A 299 -41.74 6.39 -5.58
N LEU A 300 -42.23 7.62 -5.74
CA LEU A 300 -41.55 8.67 -6.49
C LEU A 300 -40.20 9.08 -5.86
N TYR A 301 -40.10 9.04 -4.53
CA TYR A 301 -38.87 9.42 -3.82
C TYR A 301 -37.81 8.30 -3.82
N TYR A 302 -38.19 7.07 -3.44
CA TYR A 302 -37.23 5.97 -3.24
C TYR A 302 -36.97 5.12 -4.49
N PHE A 303 -37.95 4.95 -5.38
CA PHE A 303 -37.80 4.14 -6.59
C PHE A 303 -37.47 4.98 -7.82
N GLU A 304 -38.09 6.15 -7.96
CA GLU A 304 -37.86 7.06 -9.11
C GLU A 304 -36.82 8.15 -8.81
N GLY A 305 -36.37 8.31 -7.55
CA GLY A 305 -35.33 9.26 -7.18
C GLY A 305 -35.69 10.75 -7.34
N LEU A 306 -36.99 11.08 -7.39
CA LEU A 306 -37.45 12.45 -7.60
C LEU A 306 -37.27 13.33 -6.35
N ARG A 307 -36.99 14.62 -6.56
CA ARG A 307 -36.90 15.60 -5.47
C ARG A 307 -38.29 15.97 -4.96
N LEU A 308 -38.40 16.34 -3.69
CA LEU A 308 -39.69 16.71 -3.07
C LEU A 308 -40.43 17.83 -3.82
N ARG A 309 -39.69 18.77 -4.43
CA ARG A 309 -40.22 19.82 -5.31
C ARG A 309 -40.89 19.29 -6.57
N GLU A 310 -40.27 18.30 -7.20
CA GLU A 310 -40.76 17.66 -8.44
C GLU A 310 -41.99 16.80 -8.12
N ILE A 311 -41.96 16.09 -7.00
CA ILE A 311 -43.10 15.31 -6.49
C ILE A 311 -44.29 16.23 -6.18
N ALA A 312 -44.03 17.40 -5.59
CA ALA A 312 -45.04 18.42 -5.29
C ALA A 312 -45.70 18.95 -6.57
N ALA A 313 -44.89 19.28 -7.59
CA ALA A 313 -45.38 19.69 -8.90
C ALA A 313 -46.21 18.59 -9.58
N ALA A 314 -45.75 17.33 -9.55
CA ALA A 314 -46.44 16.18 -10.14
C ALA A 314 -47.74 15.78 -9.42
N SER A 315 -47.87 16.16 -8.13
CA SER A 315 -49.03 15.83 -7.29
C SER A 315 -50.00 17.00 -7.09
N GLY A 316 -49.69 18.20 -7.62
CA GLY A 316 -50.51 19.39 -7.45
C GLY A 316 -50.55 19.94 -6.01
N LEU A 317 -49.51 19.68 -5.21
CA LEU A 317 -49.41 20.08 -3.80
C LEU A 317 -48.20 20.98 -3.58
N CYS A 318 -48.13 21.64 -2.42
CA CYS A 318 -46.93 22.37 -2.02
C CYS A 318 -45.84 21.44 -1.47
N GLU A 319 -44.57 21.85 -1.60
CA GLU A 319 -43.41 21.09 -1.12
C GLU A 319 -43.51 20.76 0.37
N SER A 320 -43.92 21.72 1.20
CA SER A 320 -44.12 21.52 2.64
C SER A 320 -45.13 20.40 2.93
N ARG A 321 -46.22 20.32 2.15
CA ARG A 321 -47.22 19.27 2.30
C ARG A 321 -46.68 17.89 1.92
N ILE A 322 -45.87 17.78 0.88
CA ILE A 322 -45.21 16.52 0.50
C ILE A 322 -44.22 16.08 1.58
N CYS A 323 -43.45 17.00 2.16
CA CYS A 323 -42.54 16.72 3.27
C CYS A 323 -43.29 16.16 4.50
N GLN A 324 -44.43 16.75 4.85
CA GLN A 324 -45.31 16.23 5.92
C GLN A 324 -45.83 14.82 5.60
N ILE A 325 -46.30 14.58 4.38
CA ILE A 325 -46.80 13.26 3.94
C ILE A 325 -45.70 12.21 4.00
N HIS A 326 -44.50 12.52 3.52
CA HIS A 326 -43.33 11.64 3.59
C HIS A 326 -43.00 11.31 5.05
N THR A 327 -42.91 12.33 5.91
CA THR A 327 -42.60 12.15 7.33
C THR A 327 -43.65 11.28 8.04
N GLN A 328 -44.93 11.54 7.79
CA GLN A 328 -46.03 10.74 8.33
C GLN A 328 -45.96 9.29 7.85
N ALA A 329 -45.63 9.05 6.58
CA ALA A 329 -45.48 7.70 6.04
C ALA A 329 -44.34 6.94 6.75
N ILE A 330 -43.17 7.56 6.89
CA ILE A 330 -42.01 6.96 7.56
C ILE A 330 -42.29 6.67 9.03
N LEU A 331 -42.92 7.58 9.77
CA LEU A 331 -43.31 7.35 11.17
C LEU A 331 -44.30 6.19 11.29
N THR A 332 -45.26 6.10 10.37
CA THR A 332 -46.21 4.99 10.32
C THR A 332 -45.49 3.65 10.12
N ILE A 333 -44.58 3.56 9.14
CA ILE A 333 -43.79 2.35 8.87
C ILE A 333 -42.94 1.97 10.09
N ARG A 334 -42.25 2.92 10.72
CA ARG A 334 -41.44 2.66 11.92
C ARG A 334 -42.28 2.14 13.08
N SER A 335 -43.46 2.73 13.32
CA SER A 335 -44.38 2.28 14.36
C SER A 335 -44.91 0.86 14.10
N TYR A 336 -45.18 0.53 12.84
CA TYR A 336 -45.66 -0.78 12.41
C TYR A 336 -44.58 -1.87 12.62
N LEU A 337 -43.33 -1.57 12.26
CA LEU A 337 -42.19 -2.46 12.49
C LEU A 337 -41.94 -2.69 13.98
N ALA A 338 -41.90 -1.62 14.78
CA ALA A 338 -41.68 -1.72 16.22
C ALA A 338 -42.77 -2.56 16.91
N ALA A 339 -44.04 -2.44 16.48
CA ALA A 339 -45.13 -3.24 17.02
C ALA A 339 -44.99 -4.74 16.70
N ARG A 340 -44.44 -5.11 15.54
CA ARG A 340 -44.21 -6.50 15.15
C ARG A 340 -42.92 -7.10 15.73
N GLU A 341 -41.90 -6.28 15.96
CA GLU A 341 -40.68 -6.69 16.70
C GLU A 341 -40.98 -6.92 18.20
N ALA A 342 -41.93 -6.17 18.78
CA ALA A 342 -42.29 -6.28 20.20
C ALA A 342 -43.33 -7.37 20.52
N ALA A 343 -44.02 -7.93 19.51
CA ALA A 343 -44.98 -9.01 19.73
C ALA A 343 -44.22 -10.35 19.89
N PRO A 344 -44.17 -10.97 21.09
CA PRO A 344 -43.56 -12.29 21.22
C PRO A 344 -44.35 -13.28 20.36
N ALA A 345 -43.61 -14.12 19.63
CA ALA A 345 -44.15 -15.19 18.81
C ALA A 345 -45.23 -15.97 19.58
N ASN A 346 -46.49 -15.81 19.17
CA ASN A 346 -47.56 -16.67 19.62
C ASN A 346 -47.26 -18.03 18.99
N VAL A 347 -46.58 -18.89 19.75
CA VAL A 347 -46.25 -20.26 19.37
C VAL A 347 -47.56 -20.94 19.01
N VAL A 348 -47.76 -21.14 17.70
CA VAL A 348 -48.79 -22.03 17.17
C VAL A 348 -48.38 -23.44 17.60
N ALA A 349 -48.90 -23.87 18.74
CA ALA A 349 -48.89 -25.27 19.14
C ALA A 349 -49.80 -26.03 18.15
N VAL A 350 -49.18 -26.84 17.30
CA VAL A 350 -49.84 -27.92 16.54
C VAL A 350 -49.09 -29.21 16.80
#